data_AF-A0A2N6AA16-F1
#
_entry.id   AF-A0A2N6AA16-F1
#
_cell.length_a   1.000
_cell.length_b   1.000
_cell.length_c   1.000
_cell.angle_alpha   90.00
_cell.angle_beta   90.00
_cell.angle_gamma   90.00
#
_symmetry.space_group_name_H-M   'P 1'
#
loop_
_entity.id
_entity.type
_entity.pdbx_description
1 polymer ?
#
loop_
_entity_poly.entity_id
_entity_poly.type
_entity_poly.pdbx_seq_one_letter_code
_entity_poly.pdbx_strand_id
1 'polypeptide(L)'
;MNNKTKKIGLIATLLLMVGSLSACKETSDVNSVGSISSATNDDNDQQIDTTDNGLNEETGNLSISGRCNGCGHCSLIDSEHFSRSFGRSAPTVISQDNLDSSNLLAAINRCPTRAIQLTS
;
A
#
# COMPACT_ATOMS: atom_id res chain seq x y z
N MET A 1 19.26 28.47 46.18
CA MET A 1 20.04 27.33 46.73
C MET A 1 19.04 26.42 47.43
N ASN A 2 18.90 25.12 47.21
CA ASN A 2 19.87 24.04 47.11
C ASN A 2 19.16 22.77 46.58
N ASN A 3 19.50 22.43 45.35
CA ASN A 3 19.18 21.22 44.60
C ASN A 3 19.86 19.98 45.21
N LYS A 4 19.07 19.07 45.82
CA LYS A 4 19.55 17.74 46.21
C LYS A 4 19.30 16.74 45.09
N THR A 5 20.26 16.65 44.18
CA THR A 5 20.52 15.47 43.37
C THR A 5 20.99 14.33 44.28
N LYS A 6 20.48 13.10 44.07
CA LYS A 6 21.18 11.80 44.27
C LYS A 6 20.22 10.60 44.23
N LYS A 7 20.18 9.88 43.10
CA LYS A 7 20.80 8.54 42.90
C LYS A 7 20.14 7.83 41.72
N ILE A 8 21.00 7.50 40.77
CA ILE A 8 20.76 6.73 39.56
C ILE A 8 20.52 5.28 39.97
N GLY A 9 19.31 4.76 39.74
CA GLY A 9 18.98 3.35 39.86
C GLY A 9 19.05 2.70 38.49
N LEU A 10 20.21 2.13 38.17
CA LEU A 10 20.43 1.28 37.00
C LEU A 10 20.01 -0.13 37.38
N ILE A 11 18.87 -0.61 36.87
CA ILE A 11 18.56 -2.04 36.80
C ILE A 11 18.11 -2.34 35.38
N ALA A 12 19.10 -2.67 34.55
CA ALA A 12 18.89 -3.33 33.29
C ALA A 12 18.44 -4.77 33.57
N THR A 13 17.22 -5.12 33.18
CA THR A 13 16.86 -6.52 32.97
C THR A 13 16.31 -6.67 31.56
N LEU A 14 17.27 -7.02 30.70
CA LEU A 14 17.11 -7.46 29.33
C LEU A 14 16.43 -8.85 29.35
N LEU A 15 15.18 -8.94 28.93
CA LEU A 15 14.52 -10.20 28.60
C LEU A 15 14.23 -10.20 27.10
N LEU A 16 15.20 -10.71 26.34
CA LEU A 16 15.03 -11.08 24.94
C LEU A 16 14.16 -12.33 24.88
N MET A 17 12.87 -12.15 24.60
CA MET A 17 12.02 -13.24 24.14
C MET A 17 12.35 -13.49 22.66
N VAL A 18 13.09 -14.57 22.42
CA VAL A 18 13.27 -15.19 21.10
C VAL A 18 12.09 -16.15 20.84
N GLY A 19 11.46 -16.02 19.68
CA GLY A 19 10.47 -16.98 19.17
C GLY A 19 9.53 -16.29 18.16
N SER A 20 9.32 -16.73 16.93
CA SER A 20 9.82 -17.89 16.17
C SER A 20 9.85 -17.47 14.70
N LEU A 21 10.89 -17.83 13.94
CA LEU A 21 10.89 -17.67 12.48
C LEU A 21 9.89 -18.68 11.90
N SER A 22 8.76 -18.20 11.37
CA SER A 22 7.93 -18.97 10.45
C SER A 22 8.65 -19.04 9.10
N ALA A 23 9.21 -20.21 8.79
CA ALA A 23 9.73 -20.53 7.46
C ALA A 23 8.55 -20.73 6.50
N CYS A 24 8.25 -19.72 5.67
CA CYS A 24 7.44 -19.94 4.48
C CYS A 24 8.33 -20.61 3.43
N LYS A 25 8.00 -21.86 3.14
CA LYS A 25 8.60 -22.73 2.13
C LYS A 25 8.47 -22.09 0.75
N GLU A 26 9.62 -21.81 0.14
CA GLU A 26 9.75 -21.46 -1.26
C GLU A 26 9.42 -22.69 -2.11
N THR A 27 8.35 -22.61 -2.91
CA THR A 27 8.11 -23.56 -4.00
C THR A 27 8.63 -22.91 -5.28
N SER A 28 9.83 -23.32 -5.68
CA SER A 28 10.34 -23.13 -7.02
C SER A 28 9.63 -24.13 -7.93
N ASP A 29 8.73 -23.64 -8.79
CA ASP A 29 8.37 -24.34 -10.01
C ASP A 29 8.99 -23.56 -11.17
N VAL A 30 10.20 -23.99 -11.55
CA VAL A 30 10.81 -23.65 -12.83
C VAL A 30 10.39 -24.71 -13.84
N ASN A 31 9.99 -24.22 -15.02
CA ASN A 31 10.07 -24.85 -16.34
C ASN A 31 8.73 -25.22 -17.00
N SER A 32 8.33 -24.42 -17.99
CA SER A 32 8.13 -25.02 -19.30
C SER A 32 8.45 -24.04 -20.41
N VAL A 33 9.49 -24.40 -21.16
CA VAL A 33 9.97 -23.79 -22.40
C VAL A 33 8.89 -23.84 -23.48
N GLY A 34 8.70 -22.71 -24.16
CA GLY A 34 7.97 -22.62 -25.41
C GLY A 34 8.56 -21.52 -26.28
N SER A 35 9.74 -21.76 -26.84
CA SER A 35 10.34 -20.93 -27.89
C SER A 35 9.61 -21.18 -29.21
N ILE A 36 9.03 -20.15 -29.82
CA ILE A 36 8.99 -20.01 -31.29
C ILE A 36 9.16 -18.53 -31.64
N SER A 37 10.27 -18.23 -32.29
CA SER A 37 10.58 -16.98 -32.97
C SER A 37 9.70 -16.80 -34.21
N SER A 38 9.31 -15.57 -34.54
CA SER A 38 9.05 -15.18 -35.92
C SER A 38 9.28 -13.69 -36.07
N ALA A 39 10.42 -13.34 -36.67
CA ALA A 39 10.66 -12.03 -37.26
C ALA A 39 10.10 -12.06 -38.69
N THR A 40 9.33 -11.05 -39.07
CA THR A 40 9.23 -10.56 -40.45
C THR A 40 8.90 -9.07 -40.42
N ASN A 41 9.65 -8.33 -41.22
CA ASN A 41 9.68 -6.88 -41.40
C ASN A 41 8.38 -6.37 -42.05
N ASP A 42 8.04 -5.10 -41.84
CA ASP A 42 7.81 -4.13 -42.93
C ASP A 42 7.55 -2.72 -42.37
N ASP A 43 8.29 -1.75 -42.91
CA ASP A 43 8.06 -0.32 -42.78
C ASP A 43 6.63 0.03 -43.24
N ASN A 44 5.87 0.74 -42.41
CA ASN A 44 4.86 1.64 -42.93
C ASN A 44 4.63 2.82 -41.97
N ASP A 45 5.06 3.98 -42.45
CA ASP A 45 4.74 5.30 -41.93
C ASP A 45 3.22 5.52 -42.05
N GLN A 46 2.53 5.57 -40.91
CA GLN A 46 1.24 6.23 -40.83
C GLN A 46 1.13 6.97 -39.50
N GLN A 47 1.33 8.29 -39.62
CA GLN A 47 0.84 9.31 -38.72
C GLN A 47 -0.63 9.04 -38.36
N ILE A 48 -0.87 8.59 -37.14
CA ILE A 48 -2.21 8.53 -36.56
C ILE A 48 -2.43 9.87 -35.83
N ASP A 49 -2.99 10.82 -36.57
CA ASP A 49 -3.80 11.89 -35.97
C ASP A 49 -5.05 11.21 -35.42
N THR A 50 -5.13 11.08 -34.09
CA THR A 50 -6.39 10.77 -33.42
C THR A 50 -6.55 11.79 -32.32
N THR A 51 -7.23 12.87 -32.72
CA THR A 51 -8.37 13.45 -32.02
C THR A 51 -8.42 13.15 -30.53
N ASP A 52 -8.16 14.20 -29.76
CA ASP A 52 -8.58 14.44 -28.39
C ASP A 52 -10.07 14.07 -28.23
N ASN A 53 -10.33 12.77 -28.04
CA ASN A 53 -11.55 12.29 -27.45
C ASN A 53 -11.30 12.32 -25.95
N GLY A 54 -11.64 13.45 -25.33
CA GLY A 54 -11.78 13.60 -23.89
C GLY A 54 -12.52 12.39 -23.33
N LEU A 55 -11.73 11.43 -22.83
CA LEU A 55 -12.21 10.36 -22.01
C LEU A 55 -12.73 11.09 -20.78
N ASN A 56 -14.05 11.07 -20.63
CA ASN A 56 -14.68 11.40 -19.37
C ASN A 56 -14.07 10.40 -18.38
N GLU A 57 -13.00 10.81 -17.69
CA GLU A 57 -12.47 10.06 -16.57
C GLU A 57 -13.63 10.00 -15.59
N GLU A 58 -14.27 8.83 -15.54
CA GLU A 58 -15.09 8.43 -14.41
C GLU A 58 -14.13 8.39 -13.22
N THR A 59 -13.92 9.57 -12.66
CA THR A 59 -12.94 9.83 -11.61
C THR A 59 -13.54 9.27 -10.35
N GLY A 60 -13.26 7.99 -10.09
CA GLY A 60 -13.57 7.37 -8.82
C GLY A 60 -13.07 8.26 -7.68
N ASN A 61 -13.82 8.29 -6.58
CA ASN A 61 -13.45 9.01 -5.37
C ASN A 61 -13.18 8.03 -4.24
N LEU A 62 -11.96 8.09 -3.72
CA LEU A 62 -11.51 7.33 -2.56
C LEU A 62 -11.69 8.16 -1.28
N SER A 63 -12.43 7.62 -0.32
CA SER A 63 -12.69 8.28 0.96
C SER A 63 -12.61 7.33 2.17
N ILE A 64 -12.40 7.92 3.36
CA ILE A 64 -12.44 7.22 4.66
C ILE A 64 -13.61 7.77 5.45
N SER A 65 -14.61 6.93 5.71
CA SER A 65 -15.79 7.29 6.50
C SER A 65 -15.50 7.35 8.01
N GLY A 66 -16.43 7.97 8.75
CA GLY A 66 -16.38 8.05 10.22
C GLY A 66 -16.44 6.71 10.98
N ARG A 67 -16.58 5.58 10.27
CA ARG A 67 -16.45 4.23 10.85
C ARG A 67 -14.99 3.81 11.06
N CYS A 68 -14.04 4.64 10.64
CA CYS A 68 -12.61 4.37 10.84
C CYS A 68 -12.25 4.42 12.33
N ASN A 69 -11.72 3.32 12.85
CA ASN A 69 -11.23 3.23 14.22
C ASN A 69 -9.74 3.54 14.37
N GLY A 70 -9.06 3.91 13.27
CA GLY A 70 -7.64 4.25 13.29
C GLY A 70 -6.68 3.07 13.46
N CYS A 71 -7.02 1.86 13.02
CA CYS A 71 -6.09 0.72 13.08
C CYS A 71 -4.80 0.94 12.27
N GLY A 72 -4.85 1.71 11.18
CA GLY A 72 -3.68 2.03 10.35
C GLY A 72 -3.24 0.91 9.39
N HIS A 73 -4.02 -0.15 9.21
CA HIS A 73 -3.67 -1.23 8.28
C HIS A 73 -3.60 -0.77 6.83
N CYS A 74 -4.49 0.14 6.40
CA CYS A 74 -4.50 0.61 5.03
C CYS A 74 -3.18 1.29 4.64
N SER A 75 -2.59 2.14 5.49
CA SER A 75 -1.29 2.77 5.22
C SER A 75 -0.11 1.80 5.25
N LEU A 76 -0.26 0.60 5.81
CA LEU A 76 0.77 -0.45 5.78
C LEU A 76 0.67 -1.31 4.51
N ILE A 77 -0.55 -1.53 4.02
CA ILE A 77 -0.82 -2.33 2.81
C ILE A 77 -0.62 -1.47 1.56
N ASP A 78 -1.02 -0.22 1.62
CA ASP A 78 -1.07 0.69 0.50
C ASP A 78 -0.69 2.11 0.96
N SER A 79 0.61 2.37 0.93
CA SER A 79 1.18 3.67 1.24
C SER A 79 1.06 4.68 0.10
N GLU A 80 0.60 4.26 -1.08
CA GLU A 80 0.37 5.13 -2.23
C GLU A 80 -0.89 5.98 -2.01
N HIS A 81 -1.96 5.35 -1.50
CA HIS A 81 -3.23 6.01 -1.27
C HIS A 81 -3.43 6.48 0.16
N PHE A 82 -2.74 5.87 1.14
CA PHE A 82 -2.96 6.16 2.56
C PHE A 82 -1.69 6.53 3.30
N SER A 83 -1.77 7.56 4.13
CA SER A 83 -0.71 7.92 5.08
C SER A 83 -1.25 7.99 6.50
N ARG A 84 -0.39 7.66 7.46
CA ARG A 84 -0.65 7.87 8.88
C ARG A 84 0.35 8.86 9.43
N SER A 85 -0.08 10.11 9.62
CA SER A 85 0.75 11.12 10.27
C SER A 85 0.89 10.85 11.77
N PHE A 86 2.06 11.17 12.32
CA PHE A 86 2.31 11.10 13.75
C PHE A 86 1.32 11.98 14.52
N GLY A 87 0.73 11.45 15.60
CA GLY A 87 -0.26 12.16 16.41
C GLY A 87 -1.70 12.13 15.88
N ARG A 88 -1.96 11.57 14.70
CA ARG A 88 -3.33 11.32 14.22
C ARG A 88 -3.77 9.90 14.55
N SER A 89 -4.98 9.77 15.09
CA SER A 89 -5.57 8.46 15.37
C SER A 89 -5.90 7.71 14.07
N ALA A 90 -6.44 8.40 13.07
CA ALA A 90 -6.85 7.82 11.80
C ALA A 90 -5.89 8.14 10.64
N PRO A 91 -5.67 7.18 9.71
CA PRO A 91 -4.99 7.44 8.44
C PRO A 91 -5.81 8.37 7.55
N THR A 92 -5.13 9.03 6.62
CA THR A 92 -5.70 9.98 5.64
C THR A 92 -5.46 9.49 4.23
N VAL A 93 -6.38 9.80 3.31
CA VAL A 93 -6.17 9.58 1.87
C VAL A 93 -5.19 10.65 1.35
N ILE A 94 -4.19 10.22 0.60
CA ILE A 94 -3.14 11.11 0.04
C ILE A 94 -3.08 11.10 -1.49
N SER A 95 -3.72 10.13 -2.16
CA SER A 95 -3.81 10.04 -3.62
C SER A 95 -5.23 9.66 -4.05
N GLN A 96 -5.64 10.15 -5.22
CA GLN A 96 -6.87 9.78 -5.94
C GLN A 96 -6.57 9.15 -7.31
N ASP A 97 -5.29 8.94 -7.63
CA ASP A 97 -4.86 8.30 -8.86
C ASP A 97 -4.87 6.77 -8.68
N ASN A 98 -4.81 5.98 -9.76
CA ASN A 98 -4.57 4.52 -9.69
C ASN A 98 -5.55 3.74 -8.76
N LEU A 99 -6.83 4.14 -8.78
CA LEU A 99 -7.86 3.60 -7.88
C LEU A 99 -8.28 2.15 -8.19
N ASP A 100 -7.76 1.58 -9.27
CA ASP A 100 -7.89 0.18 -9.66
C ASP A 100 -6.71 -0.69 -9.15
N SER A 101 -5.77 -0.12 -8.39
CA SER A 101 -4.62 -0.86 -7.90
C SER A 101 -4.99 -2.04 -6.98
N SER A 102 -4.26 -3.14 -7.14
CA SER A 102 -4.43 -4.34 -6.32
C SER A 102 -4.16 -4.10 -4.83
N ASN A 103 -3.23 -3.17 -4.51
CA ASN A 103 -2.92 -2.77 -3.14
C ASN A 103 -4.10 -2.02 -2.50
N LEU A 104 -4.73 -1.10 -3.23
CA LEU A 104 -5.92 -0.40 -2.76
C LEU A 104 -7.08 -1.37 -2.50
N LEU A 105 -7.33 -2.29 -3.44
CA LEU A 105 -8.33 -3.33 -3.26
C LEU A 105 -8.05 -4.21 -2.03
N ALA A 106 -6.78 -4.58 -1.81
CA ALA A 106 -6.37 -5.31 -0.61
C ALA A 106 -6.55 -4.51 0.68
N ALA A 107 -6.26 -3.20 0.66
CA ALA A 107 -6.45 -2.30 1.79
C ALA A 107 -7.94 -2.14 2.16
N ILE A 108 -8.81 -2.00 1.14
CA ILE A 108 -10.27 -1.97 1.30
C ILE A 108 -10.77 -3.27 1.96
N ASN A 109 -10.40 -4.41 1.38
CA ASN A 109 -10.86 -5.73 1.85
C ASN A 109 -10.39 -6.08 3.27
N ARG A 110 -9.20 -5.60 3.67
CA ARG A 110 -8.62 -5.85 5.00
C ARG A 110 -9.04 -4.81 6.04
N CYS A 111 -9.83 -3.81 5.68
CA CYS A 111 -10.33 -2.82 6.63
C CYS A 111 -11.39 -3.46 7.56
N PRO A 112 -11.12 -3.64 8.87
CA PRO A 112 -12.01 -4.38 9.76
C PRO A 112 -13.38 -3.70 9.93
N THR A 113 -13.43 -2.37 9.82
CA THR A 113 -14.65 -1.59 9.96
C THR A 113 -15.28 -1.23 8.63
N ARG A 114 -14.73 -1.71 7.50
CA ARG A 114 -15.18 -1.37 6.14
C ARG A 114 -15.36 0.14 5.95
N ALA A 115 -14.41 0.91 6.48
CA ALA A 115 -14.50 2.37 6.51
C ALA A 115 -14.04 3.03 5.21
N ILE A 116 -13.28 2.32 4.37
CA ILE A 116 -12.74 2.81 3.10
C ILE A 116 -13.81 2.61 2.02
N GLN A 117 -14.11 3.68 1.26
CA GLN A 117 -15.13 3.69 0.22
C GLN A 117 -14.52 4.17 -1.08
N LEU A 118 -14.88 3.51 -2.17
CA LEU A 118 -14.61 3.93 -3.54
C LEU A 118 -15.97 4.19 -4.20
N THR A 119 -16.21 5.42 -4.66
CA THR A 119 -17.43 5.80 -5.38
C THR A 119 -17.07 6.20 -6.81
N SER A 120 -17.63 5.51 -7.79
CA SER A 120 -17.66 5.95 -9.20
C SER A 120 -18.81 6.91 -9.45
#